data_AF-A0A0P7GUD4-F1
#
_entry.id   AF-A0A0P7GUD4-F1
#
_cell.length_a   1.000
_cell.length_b   1.000
_cell.length_c   1.000
_cell.angle_alpha   90.00
_cell.angle_beta   90.00
_cell.angle_gamma   90.00
#
_symmetry.space_group_name_H-M   'P 1'
#
loop_
_entity.id
_entity.type
_entity.pdbx_description
1 polymer ?
#
loop_
_entity_poly.entity_id
_entity_poly.type
_entity_poly.pdbx_seq_one_letter_code
_entity_poly.pdbx_strand_id
1 'polypeptide(L)'
;MYAVLVSRLLRADVLPHDHTRNVERHRSIVADYDDLAGEAFDFGPTLDALDDVADAVDAFYDAVEAGEVDPATANETIKTLSRTLTRLNFVSDGQFEQDPAYNRPPYPRFENTSLFDLYDEDDDEYRFLQVELKRAQNDAVFELRRLQEQLPN
;
A
#
# COMPACT_ATOMS: atom_id res chain seq x y z
N MET A 1 20.09 18.34 16.45
CA MET A 1 18.90 17.46 16.39
C MET A 1 19.10 16.31 15.40
N TYR A 2 19.51 16.57 14.16
CA TYR A 2 19.79 15.53 13.14
C TYR A 2 20.81 14.46 13.58
N ALA A 3 21.94 14.85 14.20
CA ALA A 3 22.97 13.90 14.64
C ALA A 3 22.47 12.89 15.70
N VAL A 4 21.50 13.25 16.55
CA VAL A 4 20.93 12.35 17.56
C VAL A 4 20.01 11.32 16.91
N LEU A 5 19.21 11.73 15.91
CA LEU A 5 18.35 10.82 15.16
C LEU A 5 19.17 9.81 14.36
N VAL A 6 20.19 10.28 13.63
CA VAL A 6 21.13 9.41 12.90
C VAL A 6 21.85 8.47 13.86
N SER A 7 22.33 8.98 15.00
CA SER A 7 22.99 8.13 16.00
C SER A 7 22.06 7.09 16.63
N ARG A 8 20.75 7.35 16.74
CA ARG A 8 19.78 6.35 17.22
C ARG A 8 19.56 5.28 16.15
N LEU A 9 19.36 5.71 14.90
CA LEU A 9 19.16 4.81 13.76
C LEU A 9 20.35 3.87 13.55
N LEU A 10 21.58 4.39 13.65
CA LEU A 10 22.81 3.61 13.46
C LEU A 10 23.13 2.64 14.60
N ARG A 11 22.48 2.79 15.76
CA ARG A 11 22.72 1.95 16.95
C ARG A 11 21.55 1.03 17.27
N ALA A 12 20.45 1.17 16.55
CA ALA A 12 19.30 0.31 16.74
C ALA A 12 19.58 -1.04 16.09
N ASP A 13 19.46 -2.12 16.86
CA ASP A 13 19.59 -3.48 16.32
C ASP A 13 18.45 -3.77 15.33
N VAL A 14 17.25 -3.26 15.62
CA VAL A 14 16.08 -3.24 14.73
C VAL A 14 15.66 -1.80 14.42
N LEU A 15 15.36 -1.51 13.16
CA LEU A 15 14.96 -0.18 12.68
C LEU A 15 13.68 0.29 13.40
N PRO A 16 13.64 1.54 13.90
CA PRO A 16 12.50 2.09 14.64
C PRO A 16 11.44 2.63 13.68
N HIS A 17 11.08 1.89 12.63
CA HIS A 17 10.00 2.24 11.71
C HIS A 17 8.81 1.37 12.07
N ASP A 18 7.71 2.03 12.42
CA ASP A 18 6.41 1.41 12.70
C ASP A 18 5.54 1.56 11.44
N HIS A 19 5.21 0.42 10.83
CA HIS A 19 4.41 0.36 9.62
C HIS A 19 2.92 0.10 9.87
N THR A 20 2.48 -0.18 11.11
CA THR A 20 1.05 -0.40 11.43
C THR A 20 0.23 0.82 11.03
N ARG A 21 0.64 2.02 11.47
CA ARG A 21 -0.01 3.29 11.07
C ARG A 21 0.08 3.58 9.58
N ASN A 22 1.09 3.05 8.90
CA ASN A 22 1.23 3.25 7.47
C ASN A 22 0.18 2.42 6.72
N VAL A 23 0.00 1.16 7.09
CA VAL A 23 -1.03 0.29 6.50
C VAL A 23 -2.43 0.83 6.79
N GLU A 24 -2.71 1.31 8.01
CA GLU A 24 -3.97 1.99 8.35
C GLU A 24 -4.24 3.19 7.44
N ARG A 25 -3.21 4.02 7.19
CA ARG A 25 -3.34 5.18 6.29
C ARG A 25 -3.66 4.74 4.86
N HIS A 26 -2.99 3.70 4.37
CA HIS A 26 -3.24 3.12 3.06
C HIS A 26 -4.69 2.63 2.94
N ARG A 27 -5.18 1.92 3.96
CA ARG A 27 -6.58 1.48 4.03
C ARG A 27 -7.55 2.65 3.96
N SER A 28 -7.32 3.71 4.75
CA SER A 28 -8.16 4.91 4.72
C SER A 28 -8.22 5.55 3.35
N ILE A 29 -7.09 5.64 2.64
CA ILE A 29 -7.04 6.21 1.29
C ILE A 29 -7.85 5.36 0.31
N VAL A 30 -7.73 4.04 0.37
CA VAL A 30 -8.48 3.14 -0.52
C VAL A 30 -9.98 3.18 -0.19
N ALA A 31 -10.34 3.33 1.08
CA ALA A 31 -11.73 3.52 1.49
C ALA A 31 -12.32 4.82 0.92
N ASP A 32 -11.55 5.91 0.88
CA ASP A 32 -11.99 7.16 0.22
C ASP A 32 -12.27 6.94 -1.28
N TYR A 33 -11.51 6.06 -1.96
CA TYR A 33 -11.78 5.68 -3.35
C TYR A 33 -12.99 4.76 -3.50
N ASP A 34 -13.23 3.86 -2.55
CA ASP A 34 -14.42 3.00 -2.51
C ASP A 34 -15.69 3.84 -2.37
N ASP A 35 -15.67 4.79 -1.43
CA ASP A 35 -16.75 5.76 -1.22
C ASP A 35 -16.99 6.62 -2.47
N LEU A 36 -15.92 7.03 -3.15
CA LEU A 36 -16.00 7.81 -4.40
C LEU A 36 -16.58 6.98 -5.56
N ALA A 37 -16.23 5.69 -5.64
CA ALA A 37 -16.74 4.80 -6.69
C ALA A 37 -18.22 4.46 -6.48
N GLY A 38 -18.67 4.36 -5.23
CA GLY A 38 -20.03 3.94 -4.91
C GLY A 38 -20.37 2.58 -5.54
N GLU A 39 -21.50 2.50 -6.25
CA GLU A 39 -21.91 1.25 -6.92
C GLU A 39 -21.16 0.99 -8.24
N ALA A 40 -20.36 1.95 -8.71
CA ALA A 40 -19.66 1.85 -9.99
C ALA A 40 -18.49 0.85 -9.97
N PHE A 41 -17.81 0.72 -8.83
CA PHE A 41 -16.67 -0.17 -8.68
C PHE A 41 -16.42 -0.50 -7.21
N ASP A 42 -16.12 -1.78 -6.93
CA ASP A 42 -15.88 -2.30 -5.58
C ASP A 42 -14.38 -2.42 -5.29
N PHE A 43 -13.87 -1.62 -4.34
CA PHE A 43 -12.50 -1.67 -3.83
C PHE A 43 -12.30 -2.66 -2.67
N GLY A 44 -13.35 -3.37 -2.24
CA GLY A 44 -13.34 -4.40 -1.21
C GLY A 44 -12.15 -5.36 -1.28
N PRO A 45 -11.80 -5.94 -2.45
CA PRO A 45 -10.64 -6.83 -2.55
C PRO A 45 -9.29 -6.19 -2.15
N THR A 46 -9.09 -4.89 -2.39
CA THR A 46 -7.88 -4.18 -1.93
C THR A 46 -7.97 -3.86 -0.45
N LEU A 47 -9.15 -3.49 0.05
CA LEU A 47 -9.39 -3.25 1.47
C LEU A 47 -9.11 -4.51 2.30
N ASP A 48 -9.65 -5.66 1.89
CA ASP A 48 -9.40 -6.95 2.54
C ASP A 48 -7.91 -7.30 2.55
N ALA A 49 -7.22 -7.12 1.41
CA ALA A 49 -5.78 -7.37 1.33
C ALA A 49 -4.94 -6.41 2.21
N LEU A 50 -5.44 -5.20 2.48
CA LEU A 50 -4.79 -4.26 3.41
C LEU A 50 -5.03 -4.66 4.86
N ASP A 51 -6.20 -5.20 5.20
CA ASP A 51 -6.47 -5.75 6.54
C ASP A 51 -5.60 -6.97 6.81
N ASP A 52 -5.51 -7.89 5.86
CA ASP A 52 -4.64 -9.07 5.92
C ASP A 52 -3.16 -8.69 6.14
N VAL A 53 -2.71 -7.60 5.51
CA VAL A 53 -1.36 -7.05 5.73
C VAL A 53 -1.24 -6.39 7.09
N ALA A 54 -2.27 -5.68 7.57
CA ALA A 54 -2.25 -5.05 8.89
C ALA A 54 -2.09 -6.10 10.00
N ASP A 55 -2.91 -7.15 9.97
CA ASP A 55 -2.84 -8.26 10.92
C ASP A 55 -1.47 -8.94 10.90
N ALA A 56 -0.91 -9.17 9.71
CA ALA A 56 0.41 -9.79 9.55
C ALA A 56 1.55 -8.86 10.01
N VAL A 57 1.41 -7.54 9.85
CA VAL A 57 2.39 -6.56 10.34
C VAL A 57 2.37 -6.51 11.86
N ASP A 58 1.20 -6.55 12.49
CA ASP A 58 1.08 -6.58 13.95
C ASP A 58 1.71 -7.85 14.52
N ALA A 59 1.40 -9.02 13.94
CA ALA A 59 2.03 -10.29 14.33
C ALA A 59 3.56 -10.26 14.15
N PHE A 60 4.05 -9.67 13.06
CA PHE A 60 5.48 -9.52 12.82
C PHE A 60 6.17 -8.68 13.91
N TYR A 61 5.59 -7.55 14.33
CA TYR A 61 6.18 -6.72 15.38
C TYR A 61 6.12 -7.43 16.74
N ASP A 62 5.04 -8.15 17.06
CA ASP A 62 4.96 -8.98 18.26
C ASP A 62 6.09 -10.03 18.30
N ALA A 63 6.35 -10.72 17.18
CA ALA A 63 7.43 -11.71 17.07
C ALA A 63 8.83 -11.08 17.18
N VAL A 64 9.02 -9.87 16.67
CA VAL A 64 10.26 -9.10 16.84
C VAL A 64 10.46 -8.72 18.31
N GLU A 65 9.42 -8.26 19.00
CA GLU A 65 9.48 -7.92 20.43
C GLU A 65 9.75 -9.16 21.30
N ALA A 66 9.19 -10.31 20.94
CA ALA A 66 9.45 -11.59 21.58
C ALA A 66 10.87 -12.15 21.29
N GLY A 67 11.58 -11.57 20.32
CA GLY A 67 12.91 -12.02 19.91
C GLY A 67 12.91 -13.30 19.06
N GLU A 68 11.78 -13.64 18.46
CA GLU A 68 11.59 -14.82 17.60
C GLU A 68 12.12 -14.58 16.18
N VAL A 69 12.18 -13.31 15.76
CA VAL A 69 12.78 -12.87 14.50
C VAL A 69 14.14 -12.23 14.78
N ASP A 70 15.18 -12.69 14.09
CA ASP A 70 16.51 -12.10 14.25
C ASP A 70 16.58 -10.66 13.66
N PRO A 71 17.44 -9.77 14.20
CA PRO A 71 17.45 -8.37 13.79
C PRO A 71 17.76 -8.13 12.30
N ALA A 72 18.54 -9.01 11.65
CA ALA A 72 18.84 -8.84 10.24
C ALA A 72 17.60 -9.11 9.37
N THR A 73 16.88 -10.19 9.67
CA THR A 73 15.60 -10.51 9.04
C THR A 73 14.57 -9.42 9.28
N ALA A 74 14.42 -8.97 10.54
CA ALA A 74 13.48 -7.90 10.89
C ALA A 74 13.75 -6.61 10.09
N ASN A 75 15.01 -6.20 9.97
CA ASN A 75 15.39 -4.99 9.23
C ASN A 75 15.14 -5.08 7.72
N GLU A 76 15.36 -6.25 7.11
CA GLU A 76 15.03 -6.43 5.69
C GLU A 76 13.52 -6.46 5.44
N THR A 77 12.75 -7.06 6.35
CA THR A 77 11.29 -7.02 6.31
C THR A 77 10.76 -5.59 6.42
N ILE A 78 11.24 -4.81 7.38
CA ILE A 78 10.87 -3.39 7.55
C ILE A 78 11.17 -2.57 6.29
N LYS A 79 12.35 -2.77 5.67
CA LYS A 79 12.69 -2.09 4.42
C LYS A 79 11.78 -2.52 3.26
N THR A 80 11.40 -3.79 3.22
CA THR A 80 10.49 -4.32 2.19
C THR A 80 9.09 -3.71 2.34
N LEU A 81 8.55 -3.65 3.57
CA LEU A 81 7.31 -2.94 3.91
C LEU A 81 7.36 -1.48 3.42
N SER A 82 8.43 -0.76 3.80
CA SER A 82 8.61 0.64 3.40
C SER A 82 8.61 0.80 1.88
N ARG A 83 9.34 -0.03 1.13
CA ARG A 83 9.44 0.05 -0.34
C ARG A 83 8.12 -0.25 -1.02
N THR A 84 7.43 -1.33 -0.63
CA THR A 84 6.18 -1.75 -1.27
C THR A 84 5.07 -0.74 -1.01
N LEU A 85 4.87 -0.32 0.24
CA LEU A 85 3.86 0.68 0.58
C LEU A 85 4.15 2.03 -0.09
N THR A 86 5.40 2.49 -0.08
CA THR A 86 5.76 3.73 -0.79
C THR A 86 5.43 3.63 -2.28
N ARG A 87 5.73 2.50 -2.93
CA ARG A 87 5.45 2.32 -4.36
C ARG A 87 3.94 2.37 -4.65
N LEU A 88 3.13 1.62 -3.88
CA LEU A 88 1.67 1.64 -4.04
C LEU A 88 1.09 3.05 -3.89
N ASN A 89 1.67 3.85 -2.99
CA ASN A 89 1.18 5.20 -2.72
C ASN A 89 1.56 6.24 -3.79
N PHE A 90 2.66 6.04 -4.52
CA PHE A 90 3.26 7.10 -5.34
C PHE A 90 3.48 6.76 -6.81
N VAL A 91 3.38 5.49 -7.22
CA VAL A 91 3.76 5.08 -8.57
C VAL A 91 2.55 4.65 -9.37
N SER A 92 2.38 5.28 -10.53
CA SER A 92 1.30 5.00 -11.49
C SER A 92 1.51 3.66 -12.22
N ASP A 93 2.74 3.33 -12.57
CA ASP A 93 3.10 2.14 -13.36
C ASP A 93 4.06 1.19 -12.60
N GLY A 94 4.62 0.19 -13.27
CA GLY A 94 5.56 -0.75 -12.67
C GLY A 94 6.83 -0.07 -12.11
N GLN A 95 7.63 -0.80 -11.32
CA GLN A 95 8.85 -0.32 -10.64
C GLN A 95 9.87 0.43 -11.52
N PHE A 96 9.79 0.30 -12.85
CA PHE A 96 10.77 0.84 -13.80
C PHE A 96 10.24 1.99 -14.66
N GLU A 97 9.04 2.48 -14.40
CA GLU A 97 8.43 3.55 -15.18
C GLU A 97 8.58 4.90 -14.46
N GLN A 98 8.96 5.93 -15.22
CA GLN A 98 9.23 7.27 -14.70
C GLN A 98 7.91 7.99 -14.46
N ASP A 99 7.61 8.31 -13.20
CA ASP A 99 6.43 9.12 -12.89
C ASP A 99 6.71 10.62 -13.15
N PRO A 100 5.90 11.33 -13.96
CA PRO A 100 6.02 12.78 -14.12
C PRO A 100 5.90 13.53 -12.78
N ALA A 101 6.76 14.54 -12.58
CA ALA A 101 6.91 15.29 -11.32
C ALA A 101 5.79 16.33 -11.06
N TYR A 102 4.53 15.93 -11.12
CA TYR A 102 3.38 16.74 -10.70
C TYR A 102 2.74 16.15 -9.43
N ASN A 103 1.95 16.97 -8.74
CA ASN A 103 1.23 16.51 -7.56
C ASN A 103 0.12 15.55 -7.99
N ARG A 104 0.22 14.29 -7.59
CA ARG A 104 -0.77 13.24 -7.84
C ARG A 104 -1.47 12.85 -6.55
N PRO A 105 -2.74 12.42 -6.61
CA PRO A 105 -3.39 11.84 -5.45
C PRO A 105 -2.66 10.55 -5.03
N PRO A 106 -2.71 10.20 -3.74
CA PRO A 106 -2.29 8.88 -3.26
C PRO A 106 -2.93 7.76 -4.07
N TYR A 107 -2.20 6.67 -4.30
CA TYR A 107 -2.61 5.59 -5.20
C TYR A 107 -2.97 6.10 -6.61
N PRO A 108 -1.99 6.60 -7.39
CA PRO A 108 -2.25 7.15 -8.73
C PRO A 108 -2.98 6.18 -9.67
N ARG A 109 -2.81 4.87 -9.49
CA ARG A 109 -3.52 3.83 -10.25
C ARG A 109 -5.05 3.85 -10.07
N PHE A 110 -5.54 4.48 -9.01
CA PHE A 110 -6.97 4.62 -8.69
C PHE A 110 -7.49 6.05 -8.91
N GLU A 111 -6.66 6.98 -9.40
CA GLU A 111 -7.02 8.38 -9.61
C GLU A 111 -8.25 8.55 -10.51
N ASN A 112 -8.37 7.69 -11.52
CA ASN A 112 -9.45 7.73 -12.50
C ASN A 112 -10.82 7.33 -11.94
N THR A 113 -10.93 6.85 -10.70
CA THR A 113 -12.22 6.62 -10.02
C THR A 113 -13.12 7.85 -10.06
N SER A 114 -12.53 9.05 -9.96
CA SER A 114 -13.26 10.33 -10.05
C SER A 114 -13.96 10.59 -11.38
N LEU A 115 -13.63 9.83 -12.43
CA LEU A 115 -14.22 9.99 -13.76
C LEU A 115 -15.58 9.30 -13.92
N PHE A 116 -16.01 8.46 -12.98
CA PHE A 116 -17.33 7.82 -13.05
C PHE A 116 -18.47 8.84 -13.11
N ASP A 117 -18.36 9.97 -12.39
CA ASP A 117 -19.34 11.06 -12.40
C ASP A 117 -19.48 11.77 -13.77
N LEU A 118 -18.57 11.51 -14.71
CA LEU A 118 -18.51 12.15 -16.01
C LEU A 118 -19.08 11.30 -17.16
N TYR A 119 -19.33 10.01 -16.91
CA TYR A 119 -19.79 9.05 -17.92
C TYR A 119 -21.16 8.50 -17.55
N ASP A 120 -22.03 8.30 -18.54
CA ASP A 120 -23.27 7.56 -18.32
C ASP A 120 -22.95 6.06 -18.17
N GLU A 121 -23.68 5.34 -17.29
CA GLU A 121 -23.43 3.91 -17.01
C GLU A 121 -23.55 3.01 -18.25
N ASP A 122 -24.32 3.45 -19.25
CA ASP A 122 -24.54 2.73 -20.50
C ASP A 122 -23.40 2.93 -21.53
N ASP A 123 -22.52 3.91 -21.30
CA ASP A 123 -21.43 4.25 -22.21
C ASP A 123 -20.28 3.24 -22.15
N ASP A 124 -19.57 3.12 -23.27
CA ASP A 124 -18.39 2.24 -23.34
C ASP A 124 -17.24 2.79 -22.48
N GLU A 125 -17.11 4.10 -22.34
CA GLU A 125 -16.15 4.78 -21.47
C GLU A 125 -16.29 4.35 -20.00
N TYR A 126 -17.52 4.24 -19.50
CA TYR A 126 -17.80 3.77 -18.14
C TYR A 126 -17.30 2.34 -17.94
N ARG A 127 -17.57 1.46 -18.90
CA ARG A 127 -17.10 0.05 -18.88
C ARG A 127 -15.58 -0.05 -19.02
N PHE A 128 -14.96 0.78 -19.85
CA PHE A 128 -13.51 0.82 -19.98
C PHE A 128 -12.84 1.24 -18.67
N LEU A 129 -13.41 2.24 -17.99
CA LEU A 129 -12.92 2.67 -16.69
C LEU A 129 -13.01 1.54 -15.65
N GLN A 130 -14.13 0.81 -15.58
CA GLN A 130 -14.23 -0.36 -14.71
C GLN A 130 -13.16 -1.42 -14.99
N VAL A 131 -12.85 -1.68 -16.26
CA VAL A 131 -11.81 -2.66 -16.65
C VAL A 131 -10.42 -2.17 -16.26
N GLU A 132 -10.13 -0.88 -16.43
CA GLU A 132 -8.87 -0.26 -16.02
C GLU A 132 -8.67 -0.38 -14.52
N LEU A 133 -9.65 0.07 -13.72
CA LEU A 133 -9.62 -0.04 -12.27
C LEU A 133 -9.53 -1.49 -11.81
N LYS A 134 -10.17 -2.43 -12.49
CA LYS A 134 -10.06 -3.85 -12.13
C LYS A 134 -8.64 -4.39 -12.29
N ARG A 135 -7.92 -3.97 -13.34
CA ARG A 135 -6.52 -4.35 -13.54
C ARG A 135 -5.64 -3.74 -12.47
N ALA A 136 -5.79 -2.44 -12.23
CA ALA A 136 -5.08 -1.73 -11.17
C ALA A 136 -5.30 -2.37 -9.79
N GLN A 137 -6.54 -2.73 -9.46
CA GLN A 137 -6.89 -3.43 -8.24
C GLN A 137 -6.20 -4.78 -8.14
N ASN A 138 -6.26 -5.60 -9.20
CA ASN A 138 -5.63 -6.92 -9.21
C ASN A 138 -4.12 -6.83 -8.98
N ASP A 139 -3.45 -5.85 -9.59
CA ASP A 139 -2.02 -5.62 -9.41
C ASP A 139 -1.71 -5.19 -7.96
N ALA A 140 -2.49 -4.27 -7.39
CA ALA A 140 -2.33 -3.85 -6.00
C ALA A 140 -2.56 -5.02 -5.02
N VAL A 141 -3.63 -5.80 -5.21
CA VAL A 141 -3.94 -6.99 -4.41
C VAL A 141 -2.82 -8.02 -4.51
N PHE A 142 -2.26 -8.24 -5.71
CA PHE A 142 -1.12 -9.12 -5.89
C PHE A 142 0.10 -8.64 -5.10
N GLU A 143 0.46 -7.35 -5.18
CA GLU A 143 1.58 -6.79 -4.43
C GLU A 143 1.37 -6.90 -2.91
N LEU A 144 0.16 -6.66 -2.42
CA LEU A 144 -0.20 -6.76 -0.99
C LEU A 144 -0.14 -8.21 -0.48
N ARG A 145 -0.71 -9.16 -1.22
CA ARG A 145 -0.63 -10.59 -0.86
C ARG A 145 0.81 -11.09 -0.86
N ARG A 146 1.60 -10.69 -1.86
CA ARG A 146 3.03 -11.01 -1.92
C ARG A 146 3.78 -10.44 -0.72
N LEU A 147 3.42 -9.24 -0.27
CA LEU A 147 4.00 -8.63 0.91
C LEU A 147 3.63 -9.41 2.17
N GLN A 148 2.35 -9.74 2.35
CA GLN A 148 1.85 -10.58 3.44
C GLN A 148 2.60 -11.93 3.51
N GLU A 149 2.73 -12.64 2.39
CA GLU A 149 3.44 -13.93 2.30
C GLU A 149 4.93 -13.85 2.69
N GLN A 150 5.54 -12.67 2.58
CA GLN A 150 6.94 -12.44 2.90
C GLN A 150 7.17 -12.03 4.37
N LEU A 151 6.11 -11.72 5.12
CA LEU A 151 6.23 -11.43 6.54
C LEU A 151 6.53 -12.75 7.29
N PRO A 152 7.61 -12.79 8.10
CA PRO A 152 7.89 -13.96 8.92
C PRO A 152 6.80 -14.10 9.99
N ASN A 153 6.28 -15.33 10.13
CA ASN A 153 5.40 -15.73 11.23
C ASN A 153 6.19 -16.00 12.50
#